data_AF-A0A9R1EB87-F1
#
_entry.id   AF-A0A9R1EB87-F1
#
_cell.length_a   1.000
_cell.length_b   1.000
_cell.length_c   1.000
_cell.angle_alpha   90.00
_cell.angle_beta   90.00
_cell.angle_gamma   90.00
#
_symmetry.space_group_name_H-M   'P 1'
#
loop_
_entity.id
_entity.type
_entity.pdbx_description
1 polymer ?
#
loop_
_entity_poly.entity_id
_entity_poly.type
_entity_poly.pdbx_seq_one_letter_code
_entity_poly.pdbx_strand_id
1 'polypeptide(L)'
;MAVAADSADPAVATSTCAHCNREIPSPNITLHSAHCARNLHVKCEHCGDMVPRKHMDRHYDDNHAPVNCPRCEQTVEHELWDLHKRLQCPQRMLACQYCKFELPADDIFEHQDVCGNRTKYCQPCNKDIRLREWIGHELLLHSKTNAAAESSRSMLEKEEGGRHKQVRPAFGLKHKQLLLTIAITGLAVLIGSILFQRRIGSSEAQ
;
A
#
# COMPACT_ATOMS: atom_id res chain seq x y z
N MET A 1 -27.98 -55.26 -41.62
CA MET A 1 -27.77 -55.89 -40.30
C MET A 1 -26.30 -55.74 -39.93
N ALA A 2 -26.05 -55.24 -38.70
CA ALA A 2 -24.93 -55.49 -37.76
C ALA A 2 -23.47 -55.50 -38.31
N VAL A 3 -22.43 -54.98 -37.64
CA VAL A 3 -22.19 -54.70 -36.22
C VAL A 3 -21.06 -53.66 -36.12
N ALA A 4 -21.15 -52.81 -35.10
CA ALA A 4 -20.07 -51.94 -34.63
C ALA A 4 -18.96 -52.76 -33.96
N ALA A 5 -17.71 -52.36 -34.16
CA ALA A 5 -16.58 -52.77 -33.32
C ALA A 5 -16.02 -51.49 -32.66
N ASP A 6 -16.61 -51.15 -31.53
CA ASP A 6 -16.09 -50.14 -30.62
C ASP A 6 -14.92 -50.76 -29.87
N SER A 7 -13.71 -50.24 -30.09
CA SER A 7 -12.47 -50.74 -29.48
C SER A 7 -12.31 -50.07 -28.13
N ALA A 8 -12.94 -50.64 -27.11
CA ALA A 8 -12.76 -50.21 -25.73
C ALA A 8 -11.35 -50.56 -25.24
N ASP A 9 -10.50 -49.53 -25.12
CA ASP A 9 -9.25 -49.57 -24.36
C ASP A 9 -9.58 -49.98 -22.90
N PRO A 10 -8.90 -50.97 -22.30
CA PRO A 10 -9.16 -51.33 -20.91
C PRO A 10 -8.75 -50.16 -20.02
N ALA A 11 -9.74 -49.45 -19.48
CA ALA A 11 -9.54 -48.38 -18.51
C ALA A 11 -8.79 -48.94 -17.29
N VAL A 12 -7.47 -48.76 -17.26
CA VAL A 12 -6.64 -49.11 -16.10
C VAL A 12 -7.11 -48.25 -14.94
N ALA A 13 -7.66 -48.88 -13.90
CA ALA A 13 -8.04 -48.17 -12.69
C ALA A 13 -6.83 -47.39 -12.15
N THR A 14 -7.01 -46.09 -11.90
CA THR A 14 -6.01 -45.20 -11.33
C THR A 14 -6.42 -44.79 -9.91
N SER A 15 -5.45 -44.43 -9.09
CA SER A 15 -5.63 -43.95 -7.72
C SER A 15 -4.66 -42.80 -7.47
N THR A 16 -5.11 -41.79 -6.75
CA THR A 16 -4.31 -40.58 -6.50
C THR A 16 -3.34 -40.81 -5.34
N CYS A 17 -2.07 -40.48 -5.54
CA CYS A 17 -1.06 -40.54 -4.48
C CYS A 17 -1.23 -39.37 -3.49
N ALA A 18 -1.38 -39.66 -2.20
CA ALA A 18 -1.51 -38.63 -1.15
C ALA A 18 -0.27 -37.72 -0.98
N HIS A 19 0.90 -38.11 -1.51
CA HIS A 19 2.14 -37.33 -1.38
C HIS A 19 2.41 -36.41 -2.57
N CYS A 20 2.11 -36.82 -3.80
CA CYS A 20 2.36 -35.98 -4.99
C CYS A 20 1.09 -35.55 -5.72
N ASN A 21 -0.08 -35.98 -5.23
CA ASN A 21 -1.40 -35.72 -5.83
C ASN A 21 -1.51 -36.11 -7.31
N ARG A 22 -0.67 -37.04 -7.78
CA ARG A 22 -0.73 -37.58 -9.15
C ARG A 22 -1.58 -38.85 -9.19
N GLU A 23 -2.26 -39.05 -10.30
CA GLU A 23 -2.95 -40.30 -10.61
C GLU A 23 -1.94 -41.37 -11.04
N ILE A 24 -1.97 -42.50 -10.33
CA ILE A 24 -1.07 -43.63 -10.56
C ILE A 24 -1.94 -44.87 -10.75
N PRO A 25 -1.62 -45.79 -11.68
CA PRO A 25 -2.33 -47.06 -11.80
C PRO A 25 -2.48 -47.75 -10.44
N SER A 26 -3.71 -48.12 -10.08
CA SER A 26 -4.08 -48.76 -8.81
C SER A 26 -3.18 -49.94 -8.42
N PRO A 27 -2.74 -50.85 -9.32
CA PRO A 27 -1.84 -51.94 -8.90
C PRO A 27 -0.46 -51.44 -8.43
N ASN A 28 -0.01 -50.27 -8.87
CA ASN A 28 1.31 -49.72 -8.57
C ASN A 28 1.30 -48.63 -7.48
N ILE A 29 0.12 -48.22 -6.99
CA ILE A 29 -0.01 -47.09 -6.05
C ILE A 29 0.76 -47.30 -4.75
N THR A 30 0.81 -48.53 -4.22
CA THR A 30 1.49 -48.85 -2.95
C THR A 30 3.01 -48.74 -3.09
N LEU A 31 3.58 -49.22 -4.19
CA LEU A 31 5.00 -49.08 -4.46
C LEU A 31 5.35 -47.61 -4.72
N HIS A 32 4.50 -46.93 -5.52
CA HIS A 32 4.66 -45.51 -5.80
C HIS A 32 4.60 -44.67 -4.54
N SER A 33 3.63 -44.87 -3.63
CA SER A 33 3.47 -44.05 -2.44
C SER A 33 4.70 -44.14 -1.52
N ALA A 34 5.22 -45.35 -1.29
CA ALA A 34 6.42 -45.57 -0.49
C ALA A 34 7.69 -44.99 -1.14
N HIS A 35 7.81 -45.05 -2.46
CA HIS A 35 8.92 -44.45 -3.19
C HIS A 35 8.79 -42.92 -3.27
N CYS A 36 7.57 -42.42 -3.44
CA CYS A 36 7.26 -41.02 -3.59
C CYS A 36 7.55 -40.23 -2.32
N ALA A 37 7.07 -40.74 -1.19
CA ALA A 37 7.27 -40.13 0.12
C ALA A 37 8.75 -40.04 0.51
N ARG A 38 9.53 -41.08 0.19
CA ARG A 38 10.95 -41.13 0.56
C ARG A 38 11.83 -40.35 -0.42
N ASN A 39 11.61 -40.50 -1.73
CA ASN A 39 12.62 -40.15 -2.73
C ASN A 39 12.18 -39.12 -3.78
N LEU A 40 10.88 -38.99 -4.07
CA LEU A 40 10.45 -38.18 -5.23
C LEU A 40 10.03 -36.77 -4.85
N HIS A 41 9.17 -36.61 -3.85
CA HIS A 41 8.61 -35.32 -3.46
C HIS A 41 8.83 -35.07 -1.98
N VAL A 42 9.06 -33.81 -1.62
CA VAL A 42 9.18 -33.36 -0.24
C VAL A 42 8.39 -32.08 -0.07
N LYS A 43 7.81 -31.90 1.11
CA LYS A 43 7.05 -30.71 1.46
C LYS A 43 8.03 -29.54 1.64
N CYS A 44 7.75 -28.40 1.01
CA CYS A 44 8.49 -27.17 1.25
C CYS A 44 8.19 -26.66 2.66
N GLU A 45 9.21 -26.25 3.40
CA GLU A 45 9.07 -25.74 4.77
C GLU A 45 8.51 -24.31 4.83
N HIS A 46 8.61 -23.56 3.72
CA HIS A 46 8.14 -22.17 3.62
C HIS A 46 6.66 -22.06 3.22
N CYS A 47 6.26 -22.68 2.10
CA CYS A 47 4.86 -22.62 1.62
C CYS A 47 4.03 -23.88 1.90
N GLY A 48 4.66 -25.00 2.27
CA GLY A 48 3.96 -26.26 2.49
C GLY A 48 3.62 -27.05 1.21
N ASP A 49 4.04 -26.59 0.04
CA ASP A 49 3.78 -27.28 -1.23
C ASP A 49 4.61 -28.56 -1.37
N MET A 50 4.05 -29.57 -2.06
CA MET A 50 4.77 -30.80 -2.39
C MET A 50 5.58 -30.62 -3.68
N VAL A 51 6.91 -30.50 -3.54
CA VAL A 51 7.83 -30.23 -4.65
C VAL A 51 8.71 -31.44 -4.90
N PRO A 52 8.99 -31.83 -6.16
CA PRO A 52 9.97 -32.87 -6.45
C PRO A 52 11.32 -32.52 -5.83
N ARG A 53 11.97 -33.46 -5.13
CA ARG A 53 13.26 -33.20 -4.44
C ARG A 53 14.31 -32.59 -5.37
N LYS A 54 14.39 -33.07 -6.62
CA LYS A 54 15.31 -32.56 -7.65
C LYS A 54 15.09 -31.08 -8.00
N HIS A 55 13.90 -30.54 -7.75
CA HIS A 55 13.53 -29.17 -8.09
C HIS A 55 13.34 -28.29 -6.84
N MET A 56 13.68 -28.78 -5.64
CA MET A 56 13.46 -28.02 -4.42
C MET A 56 14.32 -26.75 -4.36
N ASP A 57 15.59 -26.84 -4.78
CA ASP A 57 16.50 -25.68 -4.80
C ASP A 57 15.96 -24.58 -5.71
N ARG A 58 15.59 -24.93 -6.95
CA ARG A 58 14.97 -23.98 -7.89
C ARG A 58 13.65 -23.40 -7.35
N HIS A 59 12.82 -24.23 -6.72
CA HIS A 59 11.58 -23.75 -6.11
C HIS A 59 11.88 -22.72 -5.01
N TYR A 60 12.89 -22.95 -4.18
CA TYR A 60 13.33 -22.00 -3.17
C TYR A 60 13.79 -20.68 -3.80
N ASP A 61 14.69 -20.76 -4.78
CA ASP A 61 15.23 -19.56 -5.46
C ASP A 61 14.13 -18.72 -6.12
N ASP A 62 13.15 -19.37 -6.74
CA ASP A 62 12.07 -18.68 -7.47
C ASP A 62 10.97 -18.11 -6.56
N ASN A 63 10.75 -18.69 -5.36
CA ASN A 63 9.54 -18.41 -4.56
C ASN A 63 9.80 -17.92 -3.13
N HIS A 64 11.00 -18.14 -2.59
CA HIS A 64 11.31 -17.91 -1.17
C HIS A 64 12.61 -17.14 -0.95
N ALA A 65 13.57 -17.29 -1.86
CA ALA A 65 14.86 -16.62 -1.73
C ALA A 65 14.68 -15.10 -1.69
N PRO A 66 15.44 -14.40 -0.83
CA PRO A 66 15.42 -12.94 -0.79
C PRO A 66 15.74 -12.34 -2.15
N VAL A 67 15.01 -11.29 -2.51
CA VAL A 67 15.10 -10.62 -3.81
C VAL A 67 15.76 -9.26 -3.62
N ASN A 68 16.69 -8.92 -4.51
CA ASN A 68 17.29 -7.59 -4.56
C ASN A 68 16.39 -6.62 -5.32
N CYS A 69 16.08 -5.48 -4.70
CA CYS A 69 15.32 -4.43 -5.34
C CYS A 69 16.16 -3.74 -6.43
N PRO A 70 15.73 -3.68 -7.70
CA PRO A 70 16.50 -3.05 -8.77
C PRO A 70 16.53 -1.53 -8.67
N ARG A 71 15.73 -0.92 -7.78
CA ARG A 71 15.65 0.54 -7.61
C ARG A 71 16.48 1.05 -6.43
N CYS A 72 16.40 0.37 -5.29
CA CYS A 72 17.11 0.79 -4.07
C CYS A 72 18.22 -0.17 -3.63
N GLU A 73 18.45 -1.26 -4.38
CA GLU A 73 19.51 -2.25 -4.16
C GLU A 73 19.44 -3.00 -2.81
N GLN A 74 18.37 -2.81 -2.05
CA GLN A 74 18.12 -3.54 -0.81
C GLN A 74 17.67 -4.97 -1.10
N THR A 75 18.23 -5.92 -0.35
CA THR A 75 17.75 -7.30 -0.30
C THR A 75 16.50 -7.37 0.59
N VAL A 76 15.43 -7.94 0.07
CA VAL A 76 14.12 -8.01 0.73
C VAL A 76 13.65 -9.46 0.72
N GLU A 77 13.04 -9.92 1.81
CA GLU A 77 12.39 -11.22 1.86
C GLU A 77 11.30 -11.34 0.79
N HIS A 78 11.21 -12.50 0.13
CA HIS A 78 10.28 -12.69 -0.99
C HIS A 78 8.81 -12.41 -0.59
N GLU A 79 8.42 -12.82 0.62
CA GLU A 79 7.08 -12.57 1.18
C GLU A 79 6.75 -11.07 1.31
N LEU A 80 7.77 -10.24 1.58
CA LEU A 80 7.65 -8.80 1.73
C LEU A 80 7.90 -8.04 0.43
N TRP A 81 8.34 -8.71 -0.64
CA TRP A 81 8.69 -8.09 -1.92
C TRP A 81 7.57 -7.20 -2.47
N ASP A 82 6.35 -7.68 -2.36
CA ASP A 82 5.14 -7.02 -2.84
C ASP A 82 4.78 -5.76 -2.04
N LEU A 83 4.98 -5.83 -0.73
CA LEU A 83 4.84 -4.68 0.17
C LEU A 83 5.95 -3.65 -0.09
N HIS A 84 7.18 -4.11 -0.26
CA HIS A 84 8.33 -3.27 -0.54
C HIS A 84 8.12 -2.44 -1.81
N LYS A 85 7.80 -3.10 -2.93
CA LYS A 85 7.55 -2.42 -4.22
C LYS A 85 6.47 -1.33 -4.12
N ARG A 86 5.40 -1.57 -3.36
CA ARG A 86 4.24 -0.69 -3.30
C ARG A 86 4.39 0.44 -2.30
N LEU A 87 4.94 0.16 -1.11
CA LEU A 87 4.86 1.09 0.02
C LEU A 87 6.22 1.48 0.60
N GLN A 88 7.17 0.56 0.72
CA GLN A 88 8.38 0.78 1.53
C GLN A 88 9.61 1.20 0.71
N CYS A 89 9.67 0.87 -0.58
CA CYS A 89 10.83 1.18 -1.40
C CYS A 89 11.05 2.71 -1.46
N PRO A 90 12.20 3.23 -1.01
CA PRO A 90 12.50 4.68 -1.03
C PRO A 90 12.62 5.22 -2.46
N GLN A 91 12.90 4.34 -3.41
CA GLN A 91 13.04 4.67 -4.83
C GLN A 91 11.76 4.36 -5.64
N ARG A 92 10.61 4.12 -4.98
CA ARG A 92 9.32 4.02 -5.70
C ARG A 92 8.89 5.40 -6.18
N MET A 93 8.40 5.49 -7.41
CA MET A 93 7.95 6.74 -8.01
C MET A 93 6.59 7.18 -7.44
N LEU A 94 6.48 8.45 -7.06
CA LEU A 94 5.23 9.10 -6.67
C LEU A 94 5.04 10.40 -7.43
N ALA A 95 3.81 10.67 -7.83
CA ALA A 95 3.43 11.95 -8.39
C ALA A 95 3.27 13.01 -7.28
N CYS A 96 3.90 14.17 -7.46
CA CYS A 96 3.67 15.33 -6.60
C CYS A 96 2.18 15.74 -6.63
N GLN A 97 1.58 15.95 -5.45
CA GLN A 97 0.17 16.29 -5.37
C GLN A 97 -0.19 17.61 -6.07
N TYR A 98 0.76 18.54 -6.22
CA TYR A 98 0.57 19.87 -6.78
C TYR A 98 0.87 19.95 -8.28
N CYS A 99 2.06 19.52 -8.71
CA CYS A 99 2.51 19.66 -10.10
C CYS A 99 2.44 18.37 -10.93
N LYS A 100 2.09 17.23 -10.30
CA LYS A 100 2.01 15.89 -10.93
C LYS A 100 3.31 15.33 -11.48
N PHE A 101 4.44 16.01 -11.27
CA PHE A 101 5.77 15.47 -11.61
C PHE A 101 6.08 14.24 -10.74
N GLU A 102 6.63 13.20 -11.34
CA GLU A 102 6.98 11.95 -10.67
C GLU A 102 8.42 11.99 -10.15
N LEU A 103 8.60 11.68 -8.87
CA LEU A 103 9.91 11.61 -8.21
C LEU A 103 10.00 10.35 -7.32
N PRO A 104 11.21 9.91 -6.95
CA PRO A 104 11.41 8.95 -5.88
C PRO A 104 10.70 9.34 -4.57
N ALA A 105 10.36 8.34 -3.76
CA ALA A 105 9.69 8.53 -2.48
C ALA A 105 10.46 9.43 -1.53
N ASP A 106 11.78 9.29 -1.55
CA ASP A 106 12.69 10.00 -0.66
C ASP A 106 12.67 11.51 -0.92
N ASP A 107 12.58 11.89 -2.20
CA ASP A 107 12.62 13.29 -2.64
C ASP A 107 11.25 13.98 -2.61
N ILE A 108 10.15 13.21 -2.54
CA ILE A 108 8.80 13.75 -2.73
C ILE A 108 8.43 14.80 -1.67
N PHE A 109 8.89 14.62 -0.43
CA PHE A 109 8.54 15.49 0.69
C PHE A 109 9.19 16.87 0.53
N GLU A 110 10.51 16.89 0.29
CA GLU A 110 11.26 18.12 0.04
C GLU A 110 10.71 18.85 -1.19
N HIS A 111 10.42 18.11 -2.26
CA HIS A 111 9.79 18.67 -3.44
C HIS A 111 8.42 19.29 -3.13
N GLN A 112 7.56 18.62 -2.37
CA GLN A 112 6.22 19.13 -2.04
C GLN A 112 6.25 20.36 -1.14
N ASP A 113 7.25 20.50 -0.27
CA ASP A 113 7.41 21.70 0.56
C ASP A 113 7.64 22.94 -0.31
N VAL A 114 8.57 22.85 -1.27
CA VAL A 114 8.86 23.94 -2.21
C VAL A 114 7.73 24.12 -3.24
N CYS A 115 7.29 23.03 -3.86
CA CYS A 115 6.27 23.05 -4.91
C CYS A 115 4.93 23.58 -4.38
N GLY A 116 4.53 23.22 -3.16
CA GLY A 116 3.28 23.67 -2.55
C GLY A 116 3.23 25.18 -2.27
N ASN A 117 4.39 25.82 -2.13
CA ASN A 117 4.52 27.26 -1.93
C ASN A 117 4.44 28.07 -3.23
N ARG A 118 4.55 27.43 -4.40
CA ARG A 118 4.30 28.09 -5.68
C ARG A 118 2.86 28.60 -5.73
N THR A 119 2.65 29.71 -6.42
CA THR A 119 1.33 30.32 -6.57
C THR A 119 0.72 30.04 -7.94
N LYS A 120 -0.61 30.02 -7.97
CA LYS A 120 -1.44 30.07 -9.18
C LYS A 120 -2.36 31.28 -9.06
N TYR A 121 -2.48 32.03 -10.13
CA TYR A 121 -3.33 33.21 -10.17
C TYR A 121 -4.81 32.83 -10.27
N CYS A 122 -5.62 33.40 -9.40
CA CYS A 122 -7.07 33.30 -9.44
C CYS A 122 -7.66 34.54 -10.13
N GLN A 123 -8.26 34.33 -11.30
CA GLN A 123 -8.88 35.41 -12.09
C GLN A 123 -10.06 36.07 -11.35
N PRO A 124 -11.07 35.34 -10.82
CA PRO A 124 -12.21 36.00 -10.18
C PRO A 124 -11.87 36.74 -8.88
N CYS A 125 -10.81 36.33 -8.18
CA CYS A 125 -10.37 36.99 -6.94
C CYS A 125 -9.24 38.01 -7.16
N ASN A 126 -8.65 38.06 -8.36
CA ASN A 126 -7.50 38.88 -8.72
C ASN A 126 -6.33 38.75 -7.74
N LYS A 127 -6.01 37.51 -7.33
CA LYS A 127 -5.01 37.17 -6.30
C LYS A 127 -4.21 35.92 -6.66
N ASP A 128 -2.92 35.93 -6.31
CA ASP A 128 -2.07 34.75 -6.32
C ASP A 128 -2.34 33.86 -5.10
N ILE A 129 -2.71 32.61 -5.35
CA ILE A 129 -3.07 31.63 -4.32
C ILE A 129 -2.04 30.51 -4.35
N ARG A 130 -1.52 30.11 -3.19
CA ARG A 130 -0.56 29.00 -3.10
C ARG A 130 -1.20 27.69 -3.55
N LEU A 131 -0.44 26.82 -4.21
CA LEU A 131 -0.95 25.52 -4.69
C LEU A 131 -1.48 24.66 -3.55
N ARG A 132 -0.85 24.69 -2.37
CA ARG A 132 -1.35 24.00 -1.17
C ARG A 132 -2.72 24.49 -0.69
N GLU A 133 -3.06 25.74 -0.98
CA GLU A 133 -4.29 26.40 -0.56
C GLU A 133 -5.38 26.38 -1.65
N TRP A 134 -5.01 26.00 -2.88
CA TRP A 134 -5.88 26.11 -4.06
C TRP A 134 -7.22 25.39 -3.91
N ILE A 135 -7.22 24.13 -3.46
CA ILE A 135 -8.45 23.34 -3.28
C ILE A 135 -9.38 24.02 -2.26
N GLY A 136 -8.82 24.53 -1.16
CA GLY A 136 -9.59 25.25 -0.15
C GLY A 136 -10.13 26.58 -0.68
N HIS A 137 -9.33 27.31 -1.46
CA HIS A 137 -9.75 28.53 -2.14
C HIS A 137 -10.92 28.28 -3.10
N GLU A 138 -10.82 27.25 -3.93
CA GLU A 138 -11.86 26.86 -4.89
C GLU A 138 -13.16 26.47 -4.20
N LEU A 139 -13.10 25.62 -3.17
CA LEU A 139 -14.28 25.18 -2.43
C LEU A 139 -14.95 26.27 -1.61
N LEU A 140 -14.21 27.27 -1.11
CA LEU A 140 -14.80 28.31 -0.25
C LEU A 140 -15.29 29.52 -1.03
N LEU A 141 -14.64 29.86 -2.14
CA LEU A 141 -14.90 31.10 -2.89
C LEU A 141 -15.58 30.87 -4.25
N HIS A 142 -15.38 29.71 -4.89
CA HIS A 142 -15.93 29.41 -6.23
C HIS A 142 -16.96 28.27 -6.25
N SER A 143 -17.10 27.48 -5.18
CA SER A 143 -18.13 26.41 -5.14
C SER A 143 -19.56 26.96 -5.18
N LYS A 144 -19.77 28.19 -4.68
CA LYS A 144 -21.10 28.84 -4.65
C LYS A 144 -21.43 29.62 -5.92
N THR A 145 -20.46 29.92 -6.77
CA THR A 145 -20.71 30.68 -8.00
C THR A 145 -21.28 29.80 -9.11
N ASN A 146 -21.02 28.48 -9.10
CA ASN A 146 -21.53 27.55 -10.11
C ASN A 146 -22.99 27.11 -9.88
N ALA A 147 -23.53 27.23 -8.65
CA ALA A 147 -24.94 26.91 -8.38
C ALA A 147 -25.91 28.05 -8.74
N ALA A 148 -25.42 29.28 -8.88
CA ALA A 148 -26.25 30.46 -9.19
C ALA A 148 -26.21 30.88 -10.67
N ALA A 149 -25.24 30.38 -11.46
CA ALA A 149 -24.99 30.87 -12.82
C ALA A 149 -25.95 30.31 -13.90
N GLU A 150 -26.79 29.31 -13.60
CA GLU A 150 -27.83 28.83 -14.55
C GLU A 150 -29.22 29.42 -14.31
N SER A 151 -29.44 30.27 -13.30
CA SER A 151 -30.82 30.69 -12.92
C SER A 151 -31.09 32.19 -12.89
N SER A 152 -30.26 33.07 -13.46
CA SER A 152 -30.64 34.48 -13.57
C SER A 152 -29.98 35.21 -14.74
N ARG A 153 -30.57 35.02 -15.93
CA ARG A 153 -30.56 36.07 -16.95
C ARG A 153 -31.61 37.12 -16.56
N SER A 154 -31.26 38.13 -15.78
CA SER A 154 -31.88 39.45 -15.87
C SER A 154 -31.04 40.54 -15.20
N MET A 155 -30.46 41.39 -16.05
CA MET A 155 -30.49 42.86 -15.98
C MET A 155 -30.15 43.57 -14.65
N LEU A 156 -28.99 44.27 -14.64
CA LEU A 156 -28.84 45.74 -14.54
C LEU A 156 -27.64 46.18 -13.70
N GLU A 157 -26.93 47.15 -14.27
CA GLU A 157 -25.84 47.95 -13.72
C GLU A 157 -26.29 48.79 -12.52
N LYS A 158 -25.42 49.00 -11.52
CA LYS A 158 -25.21 50.32 -10.90
C LYS A 158 -23.95 50.35 -10.01
N GLU A 159 -23.15 51.39 -10.21
CA GLU A 159 -21.99 51.77 -9.38
C GLU A 159 -22.40 52.33 -8.00
N GLU A 160 -21.54 52.13 -6.98
CA GLU A 160 -20.78 53.19 -6.29
C GLU A 160 -20.32 52.78 -4.87
N GLY A 161 -19.08 53.22 -4.57
CA GLY A 161 -18.55 53.71 -3.29
C GLY A 161 -19.10 53.21 -1.94
N GLY A 162 -18.23 52.59 -1.13
CA GLY A 162 -18.54 52.39 0.29
C GLY A 162 -17.47 51.65 1.09
N ARG A 163 -16.64 52.41 1.80
CA ARG A 163 -15.67 51.96 2.81
C ARG A 163 -16.37 51.10 3.89
N HIS A 164 -16.02 49.81 4.05
CA HIS A 164 -16.38 49.07 5.27
C HIS A 164 -15.37 48.00 5.69
N LYS A 165 -14.89 48.20 6.92
CA LYS A 165 -14.17 47.35 7.87
C LYS A 165 -13.76 45.93 7.44
N GLN A 166 -12.44 45.74 7.45
CA GLN A 166 -11.75 44.47 7.57
C GLN A 166 -12.25 43.70 8.82
N VAL A 167 -13.11 42.70 8.64
CA VAL A 167 -13.37 41.67 9.65
C VAL A 167 -12.39 40.53 9.38
N ARG A 168 -11.37 40.41 10.22
CA ARG A 168 -10.49 39.23 10.28
C ARG A 168 -11.29 38.06 10.87
N PRO A 169 -11.44 36.91 10.18
CA PRO A 169 -11.71 35.66 10.87
C PRO A 169 -10.39 35.18 11.47
N ALA A 170 -10.37 35.05 12.80
CA ALA A 170 -9.23 34.54 13.54
C ALA A 170 -8.86 33.14 13.04
N PHE A 171 -7.64 33.00 12.51
CA PHE A 171 -6.92 31.73 12.46
C PHE A 171 -6.70 31.30 13.92
N GLY A 172 -7.52 30.36 14.41
CA GLY A 172 -7.51 30.05 15.83
C GLY A 172 -7.82 28.61 16.18
N LEU A 173 -7.46 27.62 15.34
CA LEU A 173 -7.74 26.22 15.71
C LEU A 173 -6.86 25.15 15.03
N LYS A 174 -5.53 25.33 15.03
CA LYS A 174 -4.59 24.20 14.79
C LYS A 174 -3.55 23.98 15.89
N HIS A 175 -3.24 25.01 16.68
CA HIS A 175 -2.26 24.90 17.76
C HIS A 175 -2.79 24.11 18.98
N LYS A 176 -4.10 24.21 19.30
CA LYS A 176 -4.69 23.48 20.44
C LYS A 176 -4.76 21.97 20.20
N GLN A 177 -4.98 21.52 18.96
CA GLN A 177 -4.93 20.10 18.60
C GLN A 177 -3.49 19.56 18.58
N LEU A 178 -2.51 20.36 18.14
CA LEU A 178 -1.10 19.97 18.15
C LEU A 178 -0.53 19.87 19.58
N LEU A 179 -0.94 20.78 20.48
CA LEU A 179 -0.53 20.70 21.89
C LEU A 179 -1.18 19.51 22.62
N LEU A 180 -2.43 19.17 22.30
CA LEU A 180 -3.10 17.99 22.87
C LEU A 180 -2.42 16.69 22.43
N THR A 181 -1.98 16.58 21.18
CA THR A 181 -1.27 15.37 20.72
C THR A 181 0.15 15.24 21.28
N ILE A 182 0.86 16.36 21.48
CA ILE A 182 2.18 16.35 22.13
C ILE A 182 2.05 16.00 23.63
N ALA A 183 1.01 16.48 24.32
CA ALA A 183 0.78 16.13 25.73
C ALA A 183 0.41 14.65 25.93
N ILE A 184 -0.39 14.06 25.04
CA ILE A 184 -0.78 12.64 25.11
C ILE A 184 0.41 11.72 24.82
N THR A 185 1.24 12.06 23.84
CA THR A 185 2.46 11.29 23.53
C THR A 185 3.52 11.43 24.62
N GLY A 186 3.68 12.62 25.22
CA GLY A 186 4.59 12.83 26.35
C GLY A 186 4.21 12.04 27.61
N LEU A 187 2.92 11.95 27.93
CA LEU A 187 2.46 11.21 29.11
C LEU A 187 2.67 9.69 28.96
N ALA A 188 2.49 9.15 27.75
CA ALA A 188 2.73 7.73 27.46
C ALA A 188 4.21 7.33 27.65
N VAL A 189 5.14 8.20 27.26
CA VAL A 189 6.59 7.96 27.41
C VAL A 189 7.01 8.02 28.88
N LEU A 190 6.46 8.94 29.67
CA LEU A 190 6.75 9.03 31.10
C LEU A 190 6.19 7.84 31.89
N ILE A 191 4.95 7.43 31.60
CA ILE A 191 4.33 6.26 32.24
C ILE A 191 5.10 4.98 31.87
N GLY A 192 5.49 4.82 30.59
CA GLY A 192 6.30 3.69 30.13
C GLY A 192 7.67 3.62 30.82
N SER A 193 8.33 4.77 31.01
CA SER A 193 9.64 4.83 31.67
C SER A 193 9.58 4.48 33.16
N ILE A 194 8.52 4.90 33.87
CA ILE A 194 8.32 4.59 35.29
C ILE A 194 8.01 3.09 35.48
N LEU A 195 7.18 2.50 34.62
CA LEU A 195 6.88 1.06 34.67
C LEU A 195 8.11 0.20 34.32
N PHE A 196 8.95 0.66 33.39
CA PHE A 196 10.18 -0.03 33.02
C PHE A 196 11.24 0.04 34.14
N GLN A 197 11.43 1.21 34.77
CA GLN A 197 12.31 1.35 35.93
C GLN A 197 11.83 0.50 37.12
N ARG A 198 10.52 0.39 37.33
CA ARG A 198 9.94 -0.45 38.39
C ARG A 198 10.09 -1.95 38.11
N ARG A 199 10.14 -2.37 36.84
CA ARG A 199 10.44 -3.76 36.44
C ARG A 199 11.90 -4.12 36.67
N ILE A 200 12.83 -3.19 36.40
CA ILE A 200 14.28 -3.39 36.62
C ILE A 200 14.61 -3.46 38.12
N GLY A 201 14.02 -2.59 38.94
CA GLY A 201 14.24 -2.62 40.39
C GLY A 201 13.67 -3.86 41.10
N SER A 202 12.71 -4.57 40.49
CA SER A 202 12.21 -5.85 41.01
C SER A 202 13.03 -7.07 40.56
N SER A 203 13.85 -6.94 39.50
CA SER A 203 14.73 -8.03 39.03
C SER A 203 16.11 -8.04 39.71
N GLU A 204 16.46 -7.00 40.47
CA GLU A 204 17.73 -6.92 41.23
C GLU A 204 17.57 -7.30 42.72
N ALA A 205 16.38 -7.71 43.16
CA ALA A 205 16.09 -8.07 44.55
C ALA A 205 15.83 -9.58 44.77
N GLN A 206 16.46 -10.45 43.96
CA GLN A 206 16.42 -11.89 44.15
C GLN A 206 17.78 -12.54 43.88
#